data_AF-A0A6J1Q3G7-F1
#
_entry.id   AF-A0A6J1Q3G7-F1
#
_cell.length_a   1.000
_cell.length_b   1.000
_cell.length_c   1.000
_cell.angle_alpha   90.00
_cell.angle_beta   90.00
_cell.angle_gamma   90.00
#
_symmetry.space_group_name_H-M   'P 1'
#
loop_
_entity.id
_entity.type
_entity.pdbx_description
1 polymer ?
#
loop_
_entity_poly.entity_id
_entity_poly.type
_entity_poly.pdbx_seq_one_letter_code
_entity_poly.pdbx_strand_id
1 'polypeptide(L)'
;MVRSLKSVRRTGMSAHGDNVTIGSSPYYFRHTTRESSARPQDDSVTQKQNVDDKPPVILTIGSSKGRCKYCVYSLAGMLAILLCLVIGGMLFPYPLHASCIVKWKFDDPCAYVMQKFRRQITNWSSWNACRQRSGACLYTLKIPVENNIIRATHKTSNLKSLERIEIIFEEMNNTCLAKADSVSNEWFMIFDYGANYCNLHNLVVGAGLDRHAKFLELTNDAVCTQFNMAVC
;
A
#
# COMPACT_ATOMS: atom_id res chain seq x y z
N MET A 1 -28.20 -11.15 -58.16
CA MET A 1 -27.20 -12.20 -58.50
C MET A 1 -27.05 -13.14 -57.31
N VAL A 2 -27.05 -14.45 -57.56
CA VAL A 2 -26.80 -15.48 -56.54
C VAL A 2 -25.34 -15.92 -56.64
N ARG A 3 -24.62 -16.05 -55.51
CA ARG A 3 -23.72 -17.19 -55.24
C ARG A 3 -23.17 -17.18 -53.81
N SER A 4 -23.43 -18.29 -53.11
CA SER A 4 -22.70 -18.76 -51.94
C SER A 4 -21.75 -19.88 -52.40
N LEU A 5 -20.53 -20.01 -51.82
CA LEU A 5 -19.89 -21.31 -51.59
C LEU A 5 -18.61 -21.24 -50.70
N LYS A 6 -18.79 -21.74 -49.47
CA LYS A 6 -17.91 -22.57 -48.61
C LYS A 6 -16.35 -22.56 -48.75
N SER A 7 -15.72 -22.24 -47.61
CA SER A 7 -14.74 -23.06 -46.83
C SER A 7 -13.52 -23.72 -47.51
N VAL A 8 -12.33 -23.41 -46.98
CA VAL A 8 -11.18 -24.35 -46.87
C VAL A 8 -10.61 -24.32 -45.44
N ARG A 9 -10.36 -25.51 -44.88
CA ARG A 9 -9.72 -25.76 -43.57
C ARG A 9 -8.20 -25.75 -43.72
N ARG A 10 -7.45 -25.32 -42.69
CA ARG A 10 -6.08 -25.83 -42.46
C ARG A 10 -5.82 -26.05 -40.98
N THR A 11 -5.32 -27.23 -40.67
CA THR A 11 -4.93 -27.71 -39.35
C THR A 11 -3.51 -27.26 -38.99
N GLY A 12 -3.26 -27.06 -37.69
CA GLY A 12 -1.93 -26.86 -37.09
C GLY A 12 -1.94 -27.49 -35.69
N MET A 13 -0.90 -28.23 -35.34
CA MET A 13 -0.85 -29.10 -34.17
C MET A 13 -0.02 -28.52 -33.01
N SER A 14 -0.40 -28.96 -31.80
CA SER A 14 0.45 -29.15 -30.62
C SER A 14 1.09 -27.92 -29.93
N ALA A 15 0.67 -27.71 -28.67
CA ALA A 15 1.61 -27.57 -27.56
C ALA A 15 0.98 -28.18 -26.31
N HIS A 16 1.73 -29.04 -25.62
CA HIS A 16 1.43 -29.57 -24.29
C HIS A 16 1.79 -28.49 -23.25
N GLY A 17 1.04 -28.34 -22.15
CA GLY A 17 1.22 -27.22 -21.22
C GLY A 17 0.40 -27.32 -19.94
N ASP A 18 0.82 -28.24 -19.07
CA ASP A 18 0.84 -28.17 -17.60
C ASP A 18 -0.30 -27.46 -16.84
N ASN A 19 -1.07 -28.26 -16.08
CA ASN A 19 -1.87 -27.78 -14.96
C ASN A 19 -0.95 -27.29 -13.83
N VAL A 20 -1.00 -26.00 -13.50
CA VAL A 20 -0.43 -25.46 -12.24
C VAL A 20 -1.57 -24.98 -11.34
N THR A 21 -1.78 -25.73 -10.26
CA THR A 21 -2.78 -25.43 -9.22
C THR A 21 -2.30 -24.31 -8.29
N ILE A 22 -3.25 -23.51 -7.82
CA ILE A 22 -3.08 -22.46 -6.80
C ILE A 22 -2.45 -23.02 -5.51
N GLY A 23 -1.46 -22.34 -4.95
CA GLY A 23 -0.77 -22.77 -3.72
C GLY A 23 0.04 -21.69 -3.01
N SER A 24 -0.67 -20.84 -2.25
CA SER A 24 -0.23 -20.13 -1.03
C SER A 24 1.25 -19.79 -0.81
N SER A 25 1.56 -18.48 -0.83
CA SER A 25 2.77 -17.92 -0.21
C SER A 25 2.74 -18.05 1.33
N PRO A 26 3.81 -18.54 1.98
CA PRO A 26 4.02 -18.41 3.41
C PRO A 26 5.09 -17.35 3.72
N TYR A 27 4.71 -16.35 4.52
CA TYR A 27 5.66 -15.47 5.19
C TYR A 27 6.52 -16.28 6.17
N TYR A 28 7.85 -16.18 6.07
CA TYR A 28 8.76 -16.71 7.08
C TYR A 28 9.40 -15.59 7.90
N PHE A 29 9.10 -15.57 9.19
CA PHE A 29 9.75 -14.71 10.17
C PHE A 29 11.16 -15.24 10.47
N ARG A 30 12.14 -14.34 10.57
CA ARG A 30 13.56 -14.68 10.63
C ARG A 30 14.07 -14.71 12.08
N HIS A 31 14.38 -15.89 12.60
CA HIS A 31 15.18 -16.06 13.82
C HIS A 31 16.35 -17.04 13.60
N THR A 32 17.56 -16.49 13.57
CA THR A 32 18.86 -17.12 13.87
C THR A 32 19.15 -16.82 15.37
N THR A 33 19.84 -17.58 16.24
CA THR A 33 20.67 -18.83 16.24
C THR A 33 20.75 -19.30 17.72
N ARG A 34 21.27 -20.45 18.20
CA ARG A 34 22.00 -21.62 17.66
C ARG A 34 21.79 -22.86 18.58
N GLU A 35 22.41 -24.00 18.24
CA GLU A 35 22.71 -25.23 19.02
C GLU A 35 23.07 -24.98 20.51
N SER A 36 22.82 -25.90 21.47
CA SER A 36 23.48 -27.22 21.51
C SER A 36 22.90 -28.22 22.54
N SER A 37 22.96 -29.50 22.19
CA SER A 37 23.15 -30.70 23.04
C SER A 37 22.29 -30.95 24.30
N ALA A 38 21.56 -32.08 24.30
CA ALA A 38 20.98 -32.68 25.50
C ALA A 38 21.07 -34.22 25.48
N ARG A 39 21.85 -34.77 26.42
CA ARG A 39 21.68 -36.08 27.08
C ARG A 39 22.21 -35.93 28.51
N PRO A 40 21.70 -36.71 29.47
CA PRO A 40 22.47 -37.86 29.92
C PRO A 40 21.63 -39.14 30.08
N GLN A 41 22.33 -40.26 30.17
CA GLN A 41 21.80 -41.55 30.63
C GLN A 41 22.29 -41.80 32.06
N ASP A 42 21.51 -42.54 32.82
CA ASP A 42 21.82 -42.99 34.18
C ASP A 42 22.93 -44.06 34.15
N ASP A 43 23.85 -44.06 35.13
CA ASP A 43 24.12 -45.22 35.98
C ASP A 43 25.19 -44.97 37.07
N SER A 44 25.12 -45.78 38.13
CA SER A 44 25.79 -45.64 39.43
C SER A 44 27.33 -45.73 39.47
N VAL A 45 27.96 -45.21 40.56
CA VAL A 45 28.85 -45.96 41.50
C VAL A 45 29.45 -45.07 42.64
N THR A 46 29.17 -45.46 43.89
CA THR A 46 30.01 -45.43 45.13
C THR A 46 30.71 -44.15 45.66
N GLN A 47 30.06 -43.55 46.67
CA GLN A 47 30.57 -43.31 48.06
C GLN A 47 31.93 -42.62 48.32
N LYS A 48 31.90 -41.40 48.89
CA LYS A 48 32.35 -41.11 50.29
C LYS A 48 32.03 -39.67 50.75
N GLN A 49 31.79 -39.52 52.06
CA GLN A 49 31.60 -38.25 52.76
C GLN A 49 32.95 -37.54 53.00
N ASN A 50 32.95 -36.20 53.08
CA ASN A 50 33.36 -35.47 54.29
C ASN A 50 33.07 -33.96 54.18
N VAL A 51 33.26 -33.28 55.32
CA VAL A 51 32.60 -32.02 55.71
C VAL A 51 33.64 -30.94 56.06
N ASP A 52 33.15 -29.69 56.11
CA ASP A 52 33.72 -28.48 56.75
C ASP A 52 34.64 -27.48 56.01
N ASP A 53 34.47 -26.24 56.51
CA ASP A 53 35.24 -24.99 56.39
C ASP A 53 35.38 -24.26 55.03
N LYS A 54 34.68 -23.11 54.96
CA LYS A 54 35.03 -21.99 54.07
C LYS A 54 34.89 -20.64 54.80
N PRO A 55 35.93 -19.80 54.87
CA PRO A 55 35.86 -18.47 55.48
C PRO A 55 34.99 -17.50 54.64
N PRO A 56 34.49 -16.39 55.25
CA PRO A 56 33.51 -15.52 54.60
C PRO A 56 34.08 -14.84 53.34
N VAL A 57 33.24 -14.78 52.31
CA VAL A 57 33.57 -14.13 51.04
C VAL A 57 33.65 -12.61 51.26
N ILE A 58 34.85 -12.06 51.20
CA ILE A 58 35.05 -10.60 51.08
C ILE A 58 34.59 -10.20 49.68
N LEU A 59 33.34 -9.73 49.58
CA LEU A 59 32.81 -9.06 48.39
C LEU A 59 33.43 -7.67 48.28
N THR A 60 34.63 -7.60 47.72
CA THR A 60 35.21 -6.34 47.26
C THR A 60 34.31 -5.79 46.15
N ILE A 61 33.45 -4.81 46.47
CA ILE A 61 32.71 -4.06 45.45
C ILE A 61 33.73 -3.21 44.70
N GLY A 62 34.36 -3.83 43.70
CA GLY A 62 35.25 -3.19 42.76
C GLY A 62 34.44 -2.16 41.98
N SER A 63 34.56 -0.89 42.36
CA SER A 63 33.99 0.23 41.63
C SER A 63 34.65 0.31 40.27
N SER A 64 34.07 -0.39 39.28
CA SER A 64 34.52 -0.31 37.90
C SER A 64 34.13 1.05 37.32
N LYS A 65 35.00 2.04 37.55
CA LYS A 65 35.12 3.25 36.74
C LYS A 65 35.67 2.94 35.33
N GLY A 66 35.38 1.76 34.78
CA GLY A 66 35.59 1.41 33.39
C GLY A 66 34.44 1.94 32.55
N ARG A 67 34.55 3.17 32.02
CA ARG A 67 33.61 3.67 31.01
C ARG A 67 33.58 2.71 29.84
N CYS A 68 32.52 1.93 29.69
CA CYS A 68 32.34 1.05 28.53
C CYS A 68 32.18 1.91 27.27
N LYS A 69 33.28 2.13 26.55
CA LYS A 69 33.32 2.95 25.33
C LYS A 69 32.29 2.46 24.30
N TYR A 70 32.09 1.15 24.22
CA TYR A 70 31.08 0.52 23.36
C TYR A 70 29.64 0.91 23.72
N CYS A 71 29.30 1.05 25.01
CA CYS A 71 27.98 1.56 25.41
C CYS A 71 27.78 3.02 24.99
N VAL A 72 28.82 3.86 25.10
CA VAL A 72 28.75 5.27 24.68
C VAL A 72 28.60 5.38 23.15
N TYR A 73 29.37 4.60 22.38
CA TYR A 73 29.22 4.57 20.92
C TYR A 73 27.86 3.99 20.47
N SER A 74 27.34 2.97 21.17
CA SER A 74 26.01 2.42 20.91
C SER A 74 24.92 3.45 21.16
N LEU A 75 24.94 4.14 22.32
CA LEU A 75 23.98 5.20 22.64
C LEU A 75 24.06 6.38 21.66
N ALA A 76 25.27 6.83 21.30
CA ALA A 76 25.46 7.89 20.31
C ALA A 76 24.98 7.47 18.91
N GLY A 77 25.22 6.23 18.50
CA GLY A 77 24.73 5.67 17.24
C GLY A 77 23.20 5.60 17.19
N MET A 78 22.56 5.11 18.27
CA MET A 78 21.11 5.10 18.39
C MET A 78 20.50 6.51 18.38
N LEU A 79 21.15 7.47 19.05
CA LEU A 79 20.72 8.88 19.03
C LEU A 79 20.84 9.49 17.63
N ALA A 80 21.93 9.19 16.90
CA ALA A 80 22.12 9.64 15.53
C ALA A 80 21.10 9.02 14.56
N ILE A 81 20.78 7.73 14.70
CA ILE A 81 19.73 7.07 13.92
C ILE A 81 18.37 7.71 14.20
N LEU A 82 18.03 7.95 15.47
CA LEU A 82 16.79 8.63 15.86
C LEU A 82 16.71 10.03 15.24
N LEU A 83 17.80 10.80 15.30
CA LEU A 83 17.88 12.13 14.71
C LEU A 83 17.70 12.09 13.17
N CYS A 84 18.32 11.13 12.49
CA CYS A 84 18.13 10.92 11.05
C CYS A 84 16.68 10.55 10.70
N LEU A 85 15.99 9.75 11.51
CA LEU A 85 14.58 9.42 11.31
C LEU A 85 13.67 10.64 11.52
N VAL A 86 13.93 11.46 12.54
CA VAL A 86 13.19 12.71 12.79
C VAL A 86 13.41 13.71 11.65
N ILE A 87 14.66 13.97 11.25
CA ILE A 87 14.98 14.85 10.12
C ILE A 87 14.36 14.31 8.82
N GLY A 88 14.45 12.99 8.59
CA GLY A 88 13.84 12.33 7.44
C GLY A 88 12.32 12.56 7.35
N GLY A 89 11.59 12.36 8.46
CA GLY A 89 10.15 12.62 8.51
C GLY A 89 9.76 14.10 8.35
N MET A 90 10.62 15.02 8.78
CA MET A 90 10.41 16.46 8.59
C MET A 90 10.69 16.92 7.14
N LEU A 91 11.62 16.26 6.44
CA LEU A 91 11.95 16.54 5.03
C LEU A 91 11.10 15.76 4.03
N PHE A 92 10.49 14.66 4.45
CA PHE A 92 9.62 13.81 3.64
C PHE A 92 8.22 13.74 4.27
N PRO A 93 7.37 14.78 4.06
CA PRO A 93 6.04 14.88 4.66
C PRO A 93 4.99 14.07 3.87
N TYR A 94 5.36 12.97 3.22
CA TYR A 94 4.51 12.21 2.31
C TYR A 94 4.28 10.77 2.79
N PRO A 95 3.22 10.08 2.31
CA PRO A 95 3.09 8.64 2.48
C PRO A 95 4.32 7.87 1.98
N LEU A 96 4.72 6.82 2.71
CA LEU A 96 5.86 5.95 2.34
C LEU A 96 5.64 5.12 1.07
N HIS A 97 4.43 5.15 0.53
CA HIS A 97 4.02 4.46 -0.69
C HIS A 97 3.05 5.36 -1.47
N ALA A 98 3.24 5.46 -2.78
CA ALA A 98 2.54 6.36 -3.69
C ALA A 98 1.02 6.20 -3.59
N SER A 99 0.39 7.16 -2.93
CA SER A 99 -1.03 7.12 -2.61
C SER A 99 -1.58 8.52 -2.35
N CYS A 100 -2.90 8.66 -2.44
CA CYS A 100 -3.62 9.88 -2.10
C CYS A 100 -4.99 9.59 -1.52
N ILE A 101 -5.32 10.28 -0.42
CA ILE A 101 -6.65 10.32 0.19
C ILE A 101 -7.24 11.72 0.02
N VAL A 102 -8.42 11.79 -0.58
CA VAL A 102 -9.21 13.01 -0.72
C VAL A 102 -10.57 12.81 -0.05
N LYS A 103 -11.00 13.79 0.75
CA LYS A 103 -12.35 13.83 1.32
C LYS A 103 -13.16 14.88 0.59
N TRP A 104 -14.29 14.47 0.03
CA TRP A 104 -15.26 15.36 -0.60
C TRP A 104 -16.52 15.50 0.24
N LYS A 105 -17.13 16.68 0.18
CA LYS A 105 -18.52 16.91 0.59
C LYS A 105 -19.30 17.50 -0.58
N PHE A 106 -20.50 16.98 -0.79
CA PHE A 106 -21.45 17.44 -1.80
C PHE A 106 -22.79 17.78 -1.13
N ASP A 107 -23.53 18.74 -1.69
CA ASP A 107 -24.87 19.13 -1.21
C ASP A 107 -25.97 18.19 -1.72
N ASP A 108 -25.62 17.26 -2.61
CA ASP A 108 -26.50 16.28 -3.24
C ASP A 108 -26.47 14.92 -2.48
N PRO A 109 -27.55 14.11 -2.58
CA PRO A 109 -27.57 12.75 -2.05
C PRO A 109 -26.51 11.85 -2.67
N CYS A 110 -25.95 10.93 -1.88
CA CYS A 110 -24.91 10.01 -2.33
C CYS A 110 -25.34 9.14 -3.51
N ALA A 111 -26.61 8.75 -3.61
CA ALA A 111 -27.12 8.02 -4.77
C ALA A 111 -26.86 8.76 -6.11
N TYR A 112 -27.05 10.08 -6.12
CA TYR A 112 -26.79 10.93 -7.29
C TYR A 112 -25.29 11.07 -7.57
N VAL A 113 -24.51 11.37 -6.53
CA VAL A 113 -23.05 11.55 -6.60
C VAL A 113 -22.37 10.25 -7.09
N MET A 114 -22.76 9.09 -6.56
CA MET A 114 -22.28 7.78 -6.98
C MET A 114 -22.64 7.46 -8.44
N GLN A 115 -23.87 7.80 -8.87
CA GLN A 115 -24.28 7.60 -10.26
C GLN A 115 -23.45 8.46 -11.22
N LYS A 116 -23.16 9.71 -10.84
CA LYS A 116 -22.26 10.63 -11.56
C LYS A 116 -20.85 10.03 -11.72
N PHE A 117 -20.22 9.58 -10.62
CA PHE A 117 -18.90 8.93 -10.68
C PHE A 117 -18.91 7.66 -11.54
N ARG A 118 -19.90 6.77 -11.39
CA ARG A 118 -20.02 5.55 -12.21
C ARG A 118 -20.16 5.85 -13.69
N ARG A 119 -21.00 6.82 -14.04
CA ARG A 119 -21.17 7.27 -15.43
C ARG A 119 -19.86 7.83 -15.97
N GLN A 120 -19.12 8.58 -15.17
CA GLN A 120 -17.85 9.16 -15.58
C GLN A 120 -16.76 8.11 -15.80
N ILE A 121 -16.59 7.17 -14.87
CA ILE A 121 -15.66 6.04 -14.98
C ILE A 121 -15.96 5.23 -16.25
N THR A 122 -17.23 4.86 -16.49
CA THR A 122 -17.64 4.12 -17.70
C THR A 122 -17.40 4.92 -18.98
N ASN A 123 -17.70 6.22 -18.99
CA ASN A 123 -17.44 7.11 -20.13
C ASN A 123 -15.93 7.22 -20.46
N TRP A 124 -15.07 7.13 -19.44
CA TRP A 124 -13.61 7.19 -19.57
C TRP A 124 -12.92 5.81 -19.58
N SER A 125 -13.66 4.74 -19.87
CA SER A 125 -13.11 3.37 -19.88
C SER A 125 -12.42 2.95 -21.19
N SER A 126 -12.78 3.57 -22.33
CA SER A 126 -12.29 3.14 -23.65
C SER A 126 -11.26 4.11 -24.25
N TRP A 127 -10.20 3.55 -24.84
CA TRP A 127 -9.16 4.33 -25.53
C TRP A 127 -9.73 5.29 -26.59
N ASN A 128 -10.79 4.88 -27.29
CA ASN A 128 -11.44 5.71 -28.31
C ASN A 128 -12.12 6.95 -27.71
N ALA A 129 -12.77 6.83 -26.53
CA ALA A 129 -13.31 7.98 -25.79
C ALA A 129 -12.20 8.84 -25.13
N CYS A 130 -11.04 8.22 -24.86
CA CYS A 130 -9.86 8.87 -24.28
C CYS A 130 -8.92 9.52 -25.30
N ARG A 131 -9.13 9.38 -26.61
CA ARG A 131 -8.13 9.69 -27.65
C ARG A 131 -7.66 11.16 -27.73
N GLN A 132 -8.33 12.06 -27.02
CA GLN A 132 -7.97 13.48 -26.88
C GLN A 132 -7.64 13.89 -25.42
N ARG A 133 -7.73 12.97 -24.45
CA ARG A 133 -7.47 13.22 -23.02
C ARG A 133 -6.17 12.53 -22.61
N SER A 134 -5.07 13.27 -22.61
CA SER A 134 -3.80 12.81 -22.04
C SER A 134 -3.95 12.62 -20.53
N GLY A 135 -3.55 11.47 -19.99
CA GLY A 135 -3.48 11.19 -18.56
C GLY A 135 -4.82 11.01 -17.82
N ALA A 136 -5.81 11.88 -18.06
CA ALA A 136 -7.06 11.99 -17.31
C ALA A 136 -8.15 10.96 -17.69
N CYS A 137 -7.79 9.77 -18.18
CA CYS A 137 -8.73 8.80 -18.76
C CYS A 137 -8.16 7.37 -18.69
N LEU A 138 -8.94 6.35 -19.06
CA LEU A 138 -8.68 4.90 -18.88
C LEU A 138 -8.99 4.39 -17.46
N TYR A 139 -10.21 4.65 -17.00
CA TYR A 139 -10.75 4.14 -15.74
C TYR A 139 -11.62 2.90 -15.97
N THR A 140 -11.42 1.86 -15.18
CA THR A 140 -12.18 0.59 -15.25
C THR A 140 -12.89 0.36 -13.93
N LEU A 141 -14.23 0.35 -13.95
CA LEU A 141 -15.06 -0.03 -12.81
C LEU A 141 -14.87 -1.52 -12.49
N LYS A 142 -14.73 -1.86 -11.20
CA LYS A 142 -14.70 -3.26 -10.74
C LYS A 142 -16.13 -3.79 -10.53
N ILE A 143 -16.24 -5.12 -10.62
CA ILE A 143 -17.50 -5.87 -10.53
C ILE A 143 -17.30 -6.93 -9.42
N PRO A 144 -18.29 -7.22 -8.54
CA PRO A 144 -19.64 -6.63 -8.50
C PRO A 144 -19.65 -5.16 -8.10
N VAL A 145 -20.75 -4.47 -8.43
CA VAL A 145 -20.99 -3.08 -8.06
C VAL A 145 -21.65 -3.05 -6.69
N GLU A 146 -21.03 -2.38 -5.72
CA GLU A 146 -21.46 -2.31 -4.31
C GLU A 146 -22.39 -1.12 -4.06
N ASN A 147 -23.19 -1.10 -2.97
CA ASN A 147 -24.18 -0.03 -2.78
C ASN A 147 -23.59 1.32 -2.39
N ASN A 148 -22.59 1.34 -1.49
CA ASN A 148 -21.99 2.57 -0.93
C ASN A 148 -20.48 2.71 -1.25
N ILE A 149 -19.97 1.85 -2.15
CA ILE A 149 -18.55 1.84 -2.53
C ILE A 149 -18.45 1.81 -4.07
N ILE A 150 -17.46 2.55 -4.59
CA ILE A 150 -16.99 2.44 -5.98
C ILE A 150 -15.55 1.95 -5.93
N ARG A 151 -15.31 0.74 -6.46
CA ARG A 151 -13.97 0.22 -6.73
C ARG A 151 -13.65 0.38 -8.20
N ALA A 152 -12.50 0.95 -8.52
CA ALA A 152 -12.05 1.13 -9.89
C ALA A 152 -10.53 0.94 -9.99
N THR A 153 -10.02 0.93 -11.22
CA THR A 153 -8.58 1.07 -11.51
C THR A 153 -8.37 2.08 -12.61
N HIS A 154 -7.32 2.89 -12.52
CA HIS A 154 -6.89 3.82 -13.56
C HIS A 154 -5.57 3.34 -14.17
N LYS A 155 -5.39 3.53 -15.48
CA LYS A 155 -4.16 3.14 -16.18
C LYS A 155 -3.45 4.37 -16.75
N THR A 156 -2.40 4.79 -16.08
CA THR A 156 -1.58 5.94 -16.47
C THR A 156 -0.70 5.64 -17.68
N SER A 157 -0.67 6.59 -18.63
CA SER A 157 0.00 6.42 -19.93
C SER A 157 1.53 6.26 -19.83
N ASN A 158 2.15 6.88 -18.83
CA ASN A 158 3.61 7.06 -18.81
C ASN A 158 4.40 5.88 -18.22
N LEU A 159 3.75 4.99 -17.46
CA LEU A 159 4.44 3.95 -16.68
C LEU A 159 3.89 2.53 -16.86
N LYS A 160 2.78 2.35 -17.59
CA LYS A 160 1.91 1.15 -17.54
C LYS A 160 1.40 0.84 -16.12
N SER A 161 1.61 1.71 -15.14
CA SER A 161 1.17 1.49 -13.77
C SER A 161 -0.36 1.46 -13.70
N LEU A 162 -0.85 0.64 -12.77
CA LEU A 162 -2.26 0.45 -12.52
C LEU A 162 -2.53 1.01 -11.14
N GLU A 163 -3.26 2.12 -11.08
CA GLU A 163 -3.60 2.77 -9.83
C GLU A 163 -4.95 2.22 -9.36
N ARG A 164 -5.04 1.75 -8.12
CA ARG A 164 -6.31 1.25 -7.53
C ARG A 164 -7.06 2.43 -6.92
N ILE A 165 -8.33 2.56 -7.25
CA ILE A 165 -9.21 3.61 -6.74
C ILE A 165 -10.33 2.99 -5.93
N GLU A 166 -10.58 3.52 -4.74
CA GLU A 166 -11.74 3.21 -3.90
C GLU A 166 -12.41 4.53 -3.51
N ILE A 167 -13.73 4.61 -3.62
CA ILE A 167 -14.52 5.75 -3.12
C ILE A 167 -15.64 5.19 -2.24
N ILE A 168 -15.62 5.55 -0.96
CA ILE A 168 -16.61 5.17 0.05
C ILE A 168 -17.54 6.36 0.28
N PHE A 169 -18.85 6.12 0.27
CA PHE A 169 -19.89 7.16 0.36
C PHE A 169 -20.69 7.01 1.67
N GLU A 170 -20.93 8.14 2.33
CA GLU A 170 -21.69 8.26 3.58
C GLU A 170 -22.73 9.38 3.45
N GLU A 171 -23.99 9.03 3.61
CA GLU A 171 -25.13 9.95 3.53
C GLU A 171 -25.36 10.61 4.89
N MET A 172 -25.34 11.94 4.95
CA MET A 172 -25.64 12.70 6.17
C MET A 172 -26.58 13.86 5.84
N ASN A 173 -27.79 13.86 6.41
CA ASN A 173 -28.77 14.96 6.26
C ASN A 173 -29.04 15.37 4.79
N ASN A 174 -29.19 14.40 3.89
CA ASN A 174 -29.36 14.62 2.44
C ASN A 174 -28.15 15.29 1.74
N THR A 175 -26.98 15.26 2.38
CA THR A 175 -25.68 15.66 1.81
C THR A 175 -24.77 14.44 1.79
N CYS A 176 -23.89 14.36 0.78
CA CYS A 176 -22.98 13.23 0.65
C CYS A 176 -21.56 13.58 1.11
N LEU A 177 -21.01 12.77 2.01
CA LEU A 177 -19.57 12.66 2.20
C LEU A 177 -19.01 11.54 1.33
N ALA A 178 -17.85 11.76 0.73
CA ALA A 178 -17.10 10.71 0.07
C ALA A 178 -15.64 10.73 0.50
N LYS A 179 -15.11 9.57 0.91
CA LYS A 179 -13.66 9.35 1.08
C LYS A 179 -13.15 8.60 -0.14
N ALA A 180 -12.27 9.23 -0.90
CA ALA A 180 -11.65 8.69 -2.10
C ALA A 180 -10.17 8.39 -1.84
N ASP A 181 -9.76 7.17 -2.12
CA ASP A 181 -8.38 6.70 -2.01
C ASP A 181 -7.89 6.27 -3.41
N SER A 182 -6.71 6.73 -3.82
CA SER A 182 -5.96 6.24 -4.98
C SER A 182 -4.61 5.71 -4.50
N VAL A 183 -4.23 4.51 -4.92
CA VAL A 183 -3.01 3.83 -4.44
C VAL A 183 -2.34 3.10 -5.60
N SER A 184 -1.03 3.30 -5.78
CA SER A 184 -0.29 2.62 -6.85
C SER A 184 -0.17 1.12 -6.61
N ASN A 185 -0.34 0.30 -7.66
CA ASN A 185 -0.19 -1.14 -7.50
C ASN A 185 1.29 -1.59 -7.41
N GLU A 186 2.22 -0.75 -7.82
CA GLU A 186 3.66 -1.02 -7.72
C GLU A 186 4.17 -0.75 -6.29
N TRP A 187 4.72 -1.77 -5.65
CA TRP A 187 5.06 -1.74 -4.21
C TRP A 187 6.25 -0.83 -3.85
N PHE A 188 7.10 -0.52 -4.83
CA PHE A 188 8.31 0.29 -4.67
C PHE A 188 8.14 1.76 -5.13
N MET A 189 6.94 2.14 -5.58
CA MET A 189 6.64 3.52 -5.94
C MET A 189 6.47 4.36 -4.67
N ILE A 190 7.47 5.19 -4.37
CA ILE A 190 7.45 6.16 -3.26
C ILE A 190 7.04 7.56 -3.76
N PHE A 191 7.34 7.85 -5.03
CA PHE A 191 7.09 9.13 -5.70
C PHE A 191 6.15 8.92 -6.89
N ASP A 192 5.22 9.84 -7.11
CA ASP A 192 4.24 9.79 -8.20
C ASP A 192 3.94 11.16 -8.84
N TYR A 193 4.60 12.24 -8.38
CA TYR A 193 4.38 13.62 -8.84
C TYR A 193 2.91 14.07 -8.74
N GLY A 194 2.18 13.59 -7.72
CA GLY A 194 0.77 13.93 -7.52
C GLY A 194 -0.19 13.15 -8.42
N ALA A 195 0.28 12.13 -9.15
CA ALA A 195 -0.57 11.32 -10.03
C ALA A 195 -1.77 10.71 -9.30
N ASN A 196 -1.59 10.19 -8.07
CA ASN A 196 -2.71 9.64 -7.30
C ASN A 196 -3.74 10.70 -6.90
N TYR A 197 -3.34 11.96 -6.68
CA TYR A 197 -4.29 13.06 -6.53
C TYR A 197 -5.02 13.34 -7.86
N CYS A 198 -4.29 13.47 -8.97
CA CYS A 198 -4.91 13.74 -10.27
C CYS A 198 -5.88 12.63 -10.71
N ASN A 199 -5.66 11.36 -10.34
CA ASN A 199 -6.61 10.26 -10.61
C ASN A 199 -7.97 10.50 -9.95
N LEU A 200 -7.98 11.09 -8.75
CA LEU A 200 -9.21 11.39 -8.01
C LEU A 200 -9.81 12.73 -8.47
N HIS A 201 -8.98 13.76 -8.58
CA HIS A 201 -9.40 15.10 -8.97
C HIS A 201 -10.02 15.13 -10.38
N ASN A 202 -9.41 14.42 -11.34
CA ASN A 202 -9.97 14.29 -12.69
C ASN A 202 -11.36 13.65 -12.70
N LEU A 203 -11.65 12.69 -11.80
CA LEU A 203 -12.97 12.06 -11.73
C LEU A 203 -14.05 13.04 -11.22
N VAL A 204 -13.76 13.84 -10.19
CA VAL A 204 -14.75 14.79 -9.64
C VAL A 204 -15.00 15.96 -10.61
N VAL A 205 -13.95 16.50 -11.23
CA VAL A 205 -14.05 17.53 -12.29
C VAL A 205 -14.72 16.97 -13.55
N GLY A 206 -14.36 15.74 -13.95
CA GLY A 206 -14.95 15.08 -15.12
C GLY A 206 -16.45 14.83 -14.96
N ALA A 207 -16.91 14.49 -13.76
CA ALA A 207 -18.32 14.34 -13.42
C ALA A 207 -19.08 15.69 -13.29
N GLY A 208 -18.35 16.80 -13.28
CA GLY A 208 -18.86 18.16 -13.09
C GLY A 208 -19.33 18.45 -11.65
N LEU A 209 -18.87 17.64 -10.68
CA LEU A 209 -19.26 17.73 -9.27
C LEU A 209 -18.47 18.83 -8.53
N ASP A 210 -17.30 19.19 -9.06
CA ASP A 210 -16.44 20.32 -8.65
C ASP A 210 -17.17 21.68 -8.66
N ARG A 211 -18.18 21.82 -9.54
CA ARG A 211 -18.93 23.07 -9.79
C ARG A 211 -20.18 23.23 -8.94
N HIS A 212 -20.45 22.27 -8.05
CA HIS A 212 -21.63 22.30 -7.19
C HIS A 212 -21.45 23.34 -6.08
N ALA A 213 -22.51 24.11 -5.77
CA ALA A 213 -22.42 25.34 -4.99
C ALA A 213 -21.90 25.19 -3.54
N LYS A 214 -21.89 23.97 -2.98
CA LYS A 214 -21.27 23.64 -1.70
C LYS A 214 -20.30 22.46 -1.77
N PHE A 215 -19.67 22.25 -2.93
CA PHE A 215 -18.56 21.30 -3.05
C PHE A 215 -17.41 21.73 -2.13
N LEU A 216 -16.90 20.80 -1.33
CA LEU A 216 -15.69 20.98 -0.55
C LEU A 216 -14.75 19.80 -0.80
N GLU A 217 -13.47 20.09 -0.97
CA GLU A 217 -12.39 19.11 -1.06
C GLU A 217 -11.40 19.34 0.08
N LEU A 218 -11.01 18.26 0.76
CA LEU A 218 -10.03 18.29 1.84
C LEU A 218 -8.97 17.21 1.60
N THR A 219 -7.74 17.67 1.38
CA THR A 219 -6.53 16.85 1.27
C THR A 219 -5.28 17.70 1.58
N ASN A 220 -4.10 17.07 1.65
CA ASN A 220 -2.80 17.72 1.84
C ASN A 220 -1.64 16.73 1.57
N ASP A 221 -0.40 17.22 1.55
CA ASP A 221 0.80 16.41 1.31
C ASP A 221 0.98 15.22 2.26
N ALA A 222 0.53 15.32 3.52
CA ALA A 222 0.65 14.24 4.51
C ALA A 222 -0.26 13.05 4.23
N VAL A 223 -1.29 13.21 3.38
CA VAL A 223 -2.18 12.14 2.94
C VAL A 223 -2.16 11.89 1.44
N CYS A 224 -1.39 12.68 0.68
CA CYS A 224 -1.22 12.56 -0.76
C CYS A 224 0.23 12.83 -1.18
N THR A 225 0.88 11.79 -1.71
CA THR A 225 2.24 11.86 -2.24
C THR A 225 2.38 13.01 -3.23
N GLN A 226 3.32 13.94 -2.96
CA GLN A 226 3.66 15.08 -3.82
C GLN A 226 2.44 15.89 -4.31
N PHE A 227 1.43 16.08 -3.47
CA PHE A 227 0.22 16.84 -3.79
C PHE A 227 0.54 18.27 -4.25
N ASN A 228 1.48 18.93 -3.59
CA ASN A 228 2.02 20.24 -3.98
C ASN A 228 2.71 20.30 -5.35
N MET A 229 3.01 19.16 -5.99
CA MET A 229 3.57 19.06 -7.34
C MET A 229 2.53 18.65 -8.40
N ALA A 230 1.28 18.41 -8.01
CA ALA A 230 0.26 17.89 -8.90
C ALA A 230 -0.10 18.89 -10.02
N VAL A 231 -0.07 18.42 -11.26
CA VAL A 231 -0.55 19.15 -12.44
C VAL A 231 -1.56 18.25 -13.15
N CYS A 232 -2.84 18.58 -12.96
CA CYS A 232 -4.00 17.90 -13.53
C CYS A 232 -4.67 18.81 -14.58
#